data_AF-A0A2D6MYS4-F1
#
_entry.id   AF-A0A2D6MYS4-F1
#
_cell.length_a   1.000
_cell.length_b   1.000
_cell.length_c   1.000
_cell.angle_alpha   90.00
_cell.angle_beta   90.00
_cell.angle_gamma   90.00
#
_symmetry.space_group_name_H-M   'P 1'
#
loop_
_entity.id
_entity.type
_entity.pdbx_description
1 polymer ?
#
loop_
_entity_poly.entity_id
_entity_poly.type
_entity_poly.pdbx_seq_one_letter_code
_entity_poly.pdbx_strand_id
1 'polypeptide(L)'
;MLQSPQAGRALGPERFDESCFDDGAVGVYVHLPFCERICPYCDFAVVAASTLDPALEARVVAALCAELEARREDFEGRALASLYFGGGTPSLFREESIVALVDAVRRAFPVVSDAVETTLELNPSSVLLPRLSGFRAAGVDRLSIGVQSFDDLRLKRLGRGHRAPVARRTLEAARAAGFDNLSLDLIFAGPGQTLDDLDRDLDELLEWRPEHVSPYELTFEPETPFGRALASGRLKACDEELVIDMIGRIESRLEAAGFERYEISNYARPGRRARHNARYWQRQAVLGLGMGAHSMEVRRPGRPHGARRANPRTLSDWLARVDVCPAEVGEEEILSAETARGEAVFLALRRREGLSARTFEAEFGDPPRRFFAAAIARARSLGWLCEDSPGPGDFALTPAGRLVADSVAAEFVADPEAGG
;
A
#
# COMPACT_ATOMS: atom_id res chain seq x y z
N MET A 1 -19.67 48.16 1.37
CA MET A 1 -18.48 48.58 0.61
C MET A 1 -17.44 47.49 0.76
N LEU A 2 -17.41 46.62 -0.26
CA LEU A 2 -16.41 45.62 -0.65
C LEU A 2 -15.50 45.02 0.45
N GLN A 3 -15.82 43.79 0.85
CA GLN A 3 -14.87 42.84 1.45
C GLN A 3 -13.89 42.35 0.37
N SER A 4 -12.60 42.43 0.66
CA SER A 4 -11.52 41.93 -0.19
C SER A 4 -11.57 40.40 -0.33
N PRO A 5 -11.37 39.85 -1.54
CA PRO A 5 -11.18 38.42 -1.74
C PRO A 5 -9.78 38.02 -1.27
N GLN A 6 -9.70 37.00 -0.41
CA GLN A 6 -8.44 36.35 -0.05
C GLN A 6 -7.87 35.67 -1.30
N ALA A 7 -6.65 36.08 -1.65
CA ALA A 7 -5.91 35.60 -2.81
C ALA A 7 -5.58 34.10 -2.65
N GLY A 8 -5.96 33.32 -3.66
CA GLY A 8 -5.53 31.94 -3.82
C GLY A 8 -4.01 31.86 -3.91
N ARG A 9 -3.41 31.03 -3.04
CA ARG A 9 -2.01 30.62 -3.18
C ARG A 9 -1.88 29.77 -4.45
N ALA A 10 -1.13 30.26 -5.42
CA ALA A 10 -0.71 29.46 -6.56
C ALA A 10 0.23 28.34 -6.08
N LEU A 11 -0.19 27.09 -6.23
CA LEU A 11 0.57 25.88 -5.89
C LEU A 11 1.56 25.57 -7.03
N GLY A 12 2.83 25.41 -6.68
CA GLY A 12 3.91 25.00 -7.59
C GLY A 12 3.82 23.53 -8.03
N PRO A 13 4.79 23.02 -8.81
CA PRO A 13 4.73 21.69 -9.44
C PRO A 13 4.86 20.49 -8.48
N GLU A 14 5.21 20.68 -7.21
CA GLU A 14 5.07 19.67 -6.15
C GLU A 14 3.75 19.94 -5.40
N ARG A 15 2.68 19.26 -5.82
CA ARG A 15 1.29 19.68 -5.54
C ARG A 15 0.62 19.04 -4.32
N PHE A 16 1.31 18.19 -3.57
CA PHE A 16 0.77 17.55 -2.36
C PHE A 16 1.69 17.80 -1.16
N ASP A 17 1.11 18.30 -0.07
CA ASP A 17 1.86 18.62 1.15
C ASP A 17 2.01 17.36 2.01
N GLU A 18 3.20 16.78 2.00
CA GLU A 18 3.54 15.61 2.82
C GLU A 18 3.70 15.96 4.32
N SER A 19 3.61 17.24 4.68
CA SER A 19 3.74 17.76 6.04
C SER A 19 2.39 17.98 6.75
N CYS A 20 1.28 17.52 6.16
CA CYS A 20 -0.04 17.55 6.80
C CYS A 20 -0.80 16.21 6.65
N PHE A 21 -1.71 15.96 7.59
CA PHE A 21 -2.63 14.81 7.50
C PHE A 21 -3.81 15.06 6.55
N ASP A 22 -4.07 16.31 6.19
CA ASP A 22 -5.09 16.70 5.22
C ASP A 22 -4.52 17.70 4.22
N ASP A 23 -4.23 17.20 3.03
CA ASP A 23 -3.64 17.95 1.91
C ASP A 23 -4.70 18.44 0.90
N GLY A 24 -5.99 18.29 1.22
CA GLY A 24 -7.08 18.60 0.29
C GLY A 24 -7.17 17.64 -0.92
N ALA A 25 -6.52 16.49 -0.87
CA ALA A 25 -6.53 15.50 -1.94
C ALA A 25 -7.07 14.15 -1.48
N VAL A 26 -7.24 13.22 -2.43
CA VAL A 26 -7.70 11.85 -2.20
C VAL A 26 -6.93 10.86 -3.06
N GLY A 27 -6.51 9.76 -2.45
CA GLY A 27 -6.09 8.56 -3.18
C GLY A 27 -7.27 7.63 -3.39
N VAL A 28 -7.38 6.99 -4.55
CA VAL A 28 -8.44 6.00 -4.81
C VAL A 28 -7.83 4.61 -4.95
N TYR A 29 -8.24 3.69 -4.08
CA TYR A 29 -7.88 2.28 -4.15
C TYR A 29 -9.07 1.49 -4.69
N VAL A 30 -8.83 0.70 -5.74
CA VAL A 30 -9.83 -0.17 -6.34
C VAL A 30 -9.40 -1.61 -6.15
N HIS A 31 -10.14 -2.34 -5.32
CA HIS A 31 -9.89 -3.75 -5.05
C HIS A 31 -10.48 -4.63 -6.16
N LEU A 32 -9.61 -5.29 -6.91
CA LEU A 32 -9.95 -6.25 -7.97
C LEU A 32 -9.61 -7.67 -7.49
N PRO A 33 -10.59 -8.43 -6.97
CA PRO A 33 -10.32 -9.53 -6.04
C PRO A 33 -9.90 -10.84 -6.70
N PHE A 34 -9.91 -10.94 -8.03
CA PHE A 34 -9.73 -12.23 -8.71
C PHE A 34 -8.26 -12.62 -8.81
N CYS A 35 -7.95 -13.86 -8.48
CA CYS A 35 -6.65 -14.50 -8.69
C CYS A 35 -6.83 -15.78 -9.49
N GLU A 36 -5.96 -16.06 -10.46
CA GLU A 36 -5.93 -17.36 -11.16
C GLU A 36 -5.76 -18.51 -10.15
N ARG A 37 -4.92 -18.27 -9.14
CA ARG A 37 -4.69 -19.14 -8.00
C ARG A 37 -4.34 -18.30 -6.77
N ILE A 38 -4.82 -18.74 -5.60
CA ILE A 38 -4.45 -18.14 -4.31
C ILE A 38 -3.12 -18.74 -3.86
N CYS A 39 -2.13 -17.87 -3.61
CA CYS A 39 -0.84 -18.32 -3.10
C CYS A 39 -1.00 -18.87 -1.67
N PRO A 40 -0.28 -19.93 -1.27
CA PRO A 40 -0.43 -20.56 0.05
C PRO A 40 -0.16 -19.66 1.28
N TYR A 41 0.48 -18.51 1.08
CA TYR A 41 0.79 -17.50 2.11
C TYR A 41 -0.16 -16.29 2.08
N CYS A 42 -1.04 -16.19 1.08
CA CYS A 42 -1.84 -14.99 0.85
C CYS A 42 -3.06 -14.95 1.77
N ASP A 43 -3.22 -13.87 2.54
CA ASP A 43 -4.40 -13.59 3.38
C ASP A 43 -5.29 -12.44 2.86
N PHE A 44 -5.03 -11.98 1.64
CA PHE A 44 -5.86 -10.95 1.02
C PHE A 44 -7.29 -11.43 0.75
N ALA A 45 -8.23 -10.48 0.72
CA ALA A 45 -9.63 -10.72 0.41
C ALA A 45 -9.81 -11.05 -1.09
N VAL A 46 -9.43 -12.25 -1.51
CA VAL A 46 -9.38 -12.66 -2.92
C VAL A 46 -10.32 -13.82 -3.24
N VAL A 47 -10.66 -13.93 -4.52
CA VAL A 47 -11.48 -15.00 -5.07
C VAL A 47 -10.67 -15.75 -6.14
N ALA A 48 -10.58 -17.07 -6.01
CA ALA A 48 -9.96 -17.90 -7.03
C ALA A 48 -10.84 -17.94 -8.29
N ALA A 49 -10.29 -17.54 -9.43
CA ALA A 49 -10.93 -17.58 -10.74
C ALA A 49 -9.87 -17.93 -11.81
N SER A 50 -9.83 -19.19 -12.23
CA SER A 50 -8.92 -19.65 -13.30
C SER A 50 -9.20 -18.96 -14.64
N THR A 51 -10.44 -18.54 -14.86
CA THR A 51 -10.84 -17.65 -15.95
C THR A 51 -11.91 -16.73 -15.41
N LEU A 52 -11.78 -15.43 -15.67
CA LEU A 52 -12.76 -14.45 -15.26
C LEU A 52 -13.92 -14.44 -16.26
N ASP A 53 -15.11 -14.82 -15.79
CA ASP A 53 -16.33 -14.76 -16.59
C ASP A 53 -16.63 -13.30 -17.01
N PRO A 54 -16.83 -13.01 -18.31
CA PRO A 54 -17.05 -11.63 -18.76
C PRO A 54 -18.28 -10.94 -18.16
N ALA A 55 -19.34 -11.68 -17.82
CA ALA A 55 -20.54 -11.11 -17.20
C ALA A 55 -20.29 -10.78 -15.72
N LEU A 56 -19.58 -11.66 -15.00
CA LEU A 56 -19.13 -11.36 -13.64
C LEU A 56 -18.15 -10.18 -13.60
N GLU A 57 -17.21 -10.11 -14.54
CA GLU A 57 -16.31 -8.95 -14.68
C GLU A 57 -17.11 -7.65 -14.86
N ALA A 58 -18.03 -7.63 -15.82
CA ALA A 58 -18.87 -6.47 -16.08
C ALA A 58 -19.73 -6.09 -14.86
N ARG A 59 -20.23 -7.08 -14.12
CA ARG A 59 -20.99 -6.88 -12.88
C ARG A 59 -20.15 -6.22 -11.79
N VAL A 60 -18.92 -6.69 -11.60
CA VAL A 60 -17.97 -6.11 -10.62
C VAL A 60 -17.60 -4.68 -11.01
N VAL A 61 -17.27 -4.44 -12.29
CA VAL A 61 -16.95 -3.08 -12.78
C VAL A 61 -18.14 -2.13 -12.57
N ALA A 62 -19.36 -2.57 -12.89
CA ALA A 62 -20.55 -1.76 -12.69
C ALA A 62 -20.78 -1.45 -11.20
N ALA A 63 -20.58 -2.43 -10.31
CA ALA A 63 -20.72 -2.25 -8.87
C ALA A 63 -19.66 -1.28 -8.30
N LEU A 64 -18.40 -1.37 -8.75
CA LEU A 64 -17.33 -0.44 -8.39
C LEU A 64 -17.67 1.00 -8.81
N CYS A 65 -18.17 1.18 -10.03
CA CYS A 65 -18.61 2.48 -10.53
C CYS A 65 -19.79 3.03 -9.72
N ALA A 66 -20.76 2.20 -9.34
CA ALA A 66 -21.90 2.59 -8.52
C ALA A 66 -21.47 3.01 -7.10
N GLU A 67 -20.56 2.24 -6.48
CA GLU A 67 -19.99 2.57 -5.17
C GLU A 67 -19.21 3.90 -5.23
N LEU A 68 -18.34 4.08 -6.23
CA LEU A 68 -17.61 5.33 -6.46
C LEU A 68 -18.56 6.52 -6.59
N GLU A 69 -19.57 6.40 -7.45
CA GLU A 69 -20.53 7.47 -7.71
C GLU A 69 -21.26 7.89 -6.43
N ALA A 70 -21.68 6.93 -5.62
CA ALA A 70 -22.42 7.17 -4.40
C ALA A 70 -21.53 7.72 -3.27
N ARG A 71 -20.25 7.35 -3.22
CA ARG A 71 -19.32 7.73 -2.15
C ARG A 71 -18.46 8.96 -2.48
N ARG A 72 -18.40 9.42 -3.73
CA ARG A 72 -17.57 10.60 -4.09
C ARG A 72 -17.95 11.86 -3.32
N GLU A 73 -19.23 12.00 -2.93
CA GLU A 73 -19.73 13.17 -2.19
C GLU A 73 -19.07 13.28 -0.80
N ASP A 74 -18.71 12.16 -0.18
CA ASP A 74 -17.96 12.18 1.08
C ASP A 74 -16.55 12.77 0.92
N PHE A 75 -16.06 12.89 -0.32
CA PHE A 75 -14.74 13.41 -0.69
C PHE A 75 -14.84 14.66 -1.57
N GLU A 76 -15.99 15.35 -1.55
CA GLU A 76 -16.24 16.53 -2.39
C GLU A 76 -15.16 17.61 -2.19
N GLY A 77 -14.79 18.29 -3.30
CA GLY A 77 -13.80 19.37 -3.30
C GLY A 77 -12.35 18.90 -3.30
N ARG A 78 -12.08 17.59 -3.22
CA ARG A 78 -10.72 17.04 -3.22
C ARG A 78 -10.18 16.76 -4.60
N ALA A 79 -8.88 17.01 -4.76
CA ALA A 79 -8.10 16.65 -5.94
C ALA A 79 -7.78 15.15 -5.98
N LEU A 80 -7.79 14.52 -7.15
CA LEU A 80 -7.24 13.18 -7.31
C LEU A 80 -5.71 13.23 -7.15
N ALA A 81 -5.16 12.52 -6.15
CA ALA A 81 -3.73 12.43 -5.91
C ALA A 81 -3.09 11.19 -6.54
N SER A 82 -3.80 10.05 -6.48
CA SER A 82 -3.35 8.75 -7.00
C SER A 82 -4.52 7.80 -7.21
N LEU A 83 -4.33 6.83 -8.10
CA LEU A 83 -5.23 5.71 -8.35
C LEU A 83 -4.43 4.40 -8.28
N TYR A 84 -4.91 3.43 -7.52
CA TYR A 84 -4.25 2.15 -7.34
C TYR A 84 -5.23 1.01 -7.53
N PHE A 85 -4.94 0.16 -8.50
CA PHE A 85 -5.64 -1.10 -8.70
C PHE A 85 -4.81 -2.22 -8.05
N GLY A 86 -5.39 -2.88 -7.05
CA GLY A 86 -4.73 -3.97 -6.32
C GLY A 86 -5.69 -5.05 -5.88
N GLY A 87 -5.23 -5.90 -4.97
CA GLY A 87 -6.05 -6.89 -4.28
C GLY A 87 -5.71 -8.31 -4.69
N GLY A 88 -6.42 -8.84 -5.68
CA GLY A 88 -6.10 -10.14 -6.27
C GLY A 88 -5.06 -9.99 -7.37
N THR A 89 -5.51 -9.94 -8.62
CA THR A 89 -4.65 -9.71 -9.77
C THR A 89 -5.37 -8.81 -10.78
N PRO A 90 -5.27 -7.48 -10.63
CA PRO A 90 -5.86 -6.50 -11.53
C PRO A 90 -5.60 -6.77 -13.01
N SER A 91 -4.40 -7.23 -13.36
CA SER A 91 -4.03 -7.57 -14.75
C SER A 91 -4.83 -8.71 -15.39
N LEU A 92 -5.69 -9.42 -14.65
CA LEU A 92 -6.66 -10.38 -15.20
C LEU A 92 -7.83 -9.71 -15.92
N PHE A 93 -8.20 -8.50 -15.48
CA PHE A 93 -9.27 -7.73 -16.10
C PHE A 93 -8.91 -7.36 -17.53
N ARG A 94 -9.94 -7.16 -18.35
CA ARG A 94 -9.76 -6.68 -19.71
C ARG A 94 -9.40 -5.20 -19.73
N GLU A 95 -8.77 -4.77 -20.80
CA GLU A 95 -8.34 -3.37 -20.95
C GLU A 95 -9.52 -2.40 -20.86
N GLU A 96 -10.68 -2.77 -21.42
CA GLU A 96 -11.88 -1.93 -21.42
C GLU A 96 -12.43 -1.72 -20.01
N SER A 97 -12.29 -2.72 -19.13
CA SER A 97 -12.68 -2.62 -17.72
C SER A 97 -11.78 -1.64 -16.96
N ILE A 98 -10.46 -1.69 -17.21
CA ILE A 98 -9.51 -0.76 -16.59
C ILE A 98 -9.75 0.66 -17.11
N VAL A 99 -9.97 0.85 -18.42
CA VAL A 99 -10.34 2.13 -19.02
C VAL A 99 -11.60 2.70 -18.35
N ALA A 100 -12.66 1.90 -18.23
CA ALA A 100 -13.92 2.34 -17.64
C ALA A 100 -13.74 2.82 -16.18
N LEU A 101 -12.92 2.12 -15.40
CA LEU A 101 -12.63 2.48 -14.00
C LEU A 101 -11.76 3.74 -13.89
N VAL A 102 -10.70 3.85 -14.69
CA VAL A 102 -9.86 5.06 -14.72
C VAL A 102 -10.70 6.27 -15.10
N ASP A 103 -11.53 6.15 -16.14
CA ASP A 103 -12.39 7.23 -16.58
C ASP A 103 -13.44 7.61 -15.53
N ALA A 104 -14.01 6.62 -14.82
CA ALA A 104 -14.94 6.87 -13.74
C ALA A 104 -14.30 7.67 -12.59
N VAL A 105 -13.10 7.26 -12.16
CA VAL A 105 -12.36 7.95 -11.09
C VAL A 105 -11.97 9.37 -11.50
N ARG A 106 -11.49 9.57 -12.72
CA ARG A 106 -11.12 10.90 -13.25
C ARG A 106 -12.32 11.81 -13.46
N ARG A 107 -13.53 11.27 -13.67
CA ARG A 107 -14.77 12.06 -13.66
C ARG A 107 -15.21 12.43 -12.25
N ALA A 108 -15.02 11.53 -11.29
CA ALA A 108 -15.45 11.74 -9.90
C ALA A 108 -14.59 12.80 -9.19
N PHE A 109 -13.30 12.90 -9.52
CA PHE A 109 -12.37 13.79 -8.84
C PHE A 109 -11.57 14.64 -9.83
N PRO A 110 -11.48 15.98 -9.63
CA PRO A 110 -10.68 16.85 -10.48
C PRO A 110 -9.21 16.45 -10.45
N VAL A 111 -8.61 16.34 -11.63
CA VAL A 111 -7.18 16.14 -11.81
C VAL A 111 -6.52 17.51 -11.83
N VAL A 112 -5.80 17.83 -10.76
CA VAL A 112 -5.18 19.16 -10.63
C VAL A 112 -3.78 19.16 -11.22
N SER A 113 -3.07 18.01 -11.24
CA SER A 113 -1.72 17.86 -11.81
C SER A 113 -1.68 16.85 -12.94
N ASP A 114 -0.85 17.07 -13.97
CA ASP A 114 -0.64 16.10 -15.07
C ASP A 114 0.02 14.77 -14.64
N ALA A 115 0.41 14.64 -13.38
CA ALA A 115 1.16 13.51 -12.83
C ALA A 115 0.36 12.74 -11.77
N VAL A 116 -0.90 12.37 -12.02
CA VAL A 116 -1.60 11.43 -11.11
C VAL A 116 -1.03 10.04 -11.31
N GLU A 117 -0.34 9.51 -10.30
CA GLU A 117 0.15 8.13 -10.32
C GLU A 117 -1.04 7.17 -10.43
N THR A 118 -1.02 6.33 -11.47
CA THR A 118 -2.02 5.27 -11.69
C THR A 118 -1.29 3.94 -11.71
N THR A 119 -1.36 3.21 -10.59
CA THR A 119 -0.72 1.91 -10.43
C THR A 119 -1.66 0.75 -10.76
N LEU A 120 -1.15 -0.25 -11.49
CA LEU A 120 -1.81 -1.54 -11.69
C LEU A 120 -0.90 -2.67 -11.16
N GLU A 121 -1.41 -3.48 -10.23
CA GLU A 121 -0.74 -4.72 -9.84
C GLU A 121 -0.86 -5.81 -10.91
N LEU A 122 0.22 -6.56 -11.09
CA LEU A 122 0.35 -7.57 -12.11
C LEU A 122 1.02 -8.82 -11.55
N ASN A 123 0.48 -9.98 -11.95
CA ASN A 123 1.12 -11.27 -11.73
C ASN A 123 1.64 -11.83 -13.07
N PRO A 124 2.93 -12.21 -13.18
CA PRO A 124 3.46 -12.82 -14.40
C PRO A 124 2.71 -14.07 -14.86
N SER A 125 2.05 -14.81 -13.97
CA SER A 125 1.34 -16.05 -14.35
C SER A 125 0.09 -15.80 -15.18
N SER A 126 -0.55 -14.64 -15.03
CA SER A 126 -1.93 -14.45 -15.46
C SER A 126 -2.15 -13.30 -16.45
N VAL A 127 -1.14 -12.43 -16.64
CA VAL A 127 -1.24 -11.35 -17.61
C VAL A 127 -1.15 -11.87 -19.05
N LEU A 128 -2.04 -11.39 -19.92
CA LEU A 128 -1.85 -11.50 -21.35
C LEU A 128 -0.96 -10.33 -21.81
N LEU A 129 0.30 -10.62 -22.16
CA LEU A 129 1.30 -9.61 -22.53
C LEU A 129 0.81 -8.56 -23.54
N PRO A 130 0.01 -8.91 -24.58
CA PRO A 130 -0.53 -7.92 -25.51
C PRO A 130 -1.44 -6.84 -24.88
N ARG A 131 -2.00 -7.08 -23.68
CA ARG A 131 -2.84 -6.10 -22.97
C ARG A 131 -2.04 -4.96 -22.32
N LEU A 132 -0.73 -5.11 -22.16
CA LEU A 132 0.11 -4.11 -21.47
C LEU A 132 0.05 -2.74 -22.15
N SER A 133 0.07 -2.69 -23.49
CA SER A 133 -0.10 -1.43 -24.23
C SER A 133 -1.49 -0.83 -24.04
N GLY A 134 -2.53 -1.66 -23.91
CA GLY A 134 -3.89 -1.24 -23.59
C GLY A 134 -3.98 -0.60 -22.20
N PHE A 135 -3.37 -1.21 -21.19
CA PHE A 135 -3.30 -0.61 -19.85
C PHE A 135 -2.52 0.72 -19.84
N ARG A 136 -1.41 0.80 -20.59
CA ARG A 136 -0.66 2.06 -20.74
C ARG A 136 -1.52 3.15 -21.39
N ALA A 137 -2.25 2.80 -22.46
CA ALA A 137 -3.16 3.70 -23.14
C ALA A 137 -4.34 4.13 -22.27
N ALA A 138 -4.80 3.27 -21.35
CA ALA A 138 -5.82 3.58 -20.35
C ALA A 138 -5.36 4.61 -19.31
N GLY A 139 -4.07 4.98 -19.28
CA GLY A 139 -3.51 5.95 -18.36
C GLY A 139 -2.84 5.33 -17.13
N VAL A 140 -2.62 4.01 -17.11
CA VAL A 140 -1.72 3.38 -16.13
C VAL A 140 -0.29 3.82 -16.43
N ASP A 141 0.43 4.28 -15.42
CA ASP A 141 1.81 4.76 -15.55
C ASP A 141 2.80 4.01 -14.67
N ARG A 142 2.32 3.26 -13.68
CA ARG A 142 3.13 2.42 -12.82
C ARG A 142 2.62 0.98 -12.81
N LEU A 143 3.51 0.01 -12.92
CA LEU A 143 3.18 -1.40 -12.71
C LEU A 143 3.86 -1.90 -11.43
N SER A 144 3.11 -2.58 -10.57
CA SER A 144 3.69 -3.41 -9.49
C SER A 144 3.66 -4.86 -9.90
N ILE A 145 4.82 -5.47 -10.10
CA ILE A 145 4.96 -6.79 -10.69
C ILE A 145 5.42 -7.75 -9.61
N GLY A 146 4.54 -8.68 -9.25
CA GLY A 146 4.80 -9.75 -8.29
C GLY A 146 5.74 -10.82 -8.83
N VAL A 147 7.02 -10.51 -9.01
CA VAL A 147 8.05 -11.46 -9.47
C VAL A 147 8.29 -12.52 -8.41
N GLN A 148 8.42 -12.10 -7.16
CA GLN A 148 8.69 -12.85 -5.94
C GLN A 148 10.08 -13.51 -5.86
N SER A 149 10.55 -14.11 -6.95
CA SER A 149 11.91 -14.66 -7.08
C SER A 149 12.20 -14.92 -8.57
N PHE A 150 13.47 -14.93 -8.94
CA PHE A 150 13.99 -15.35 -10.24
C PHE A 150 14.52 -16.81 -10.23
N ASP A 151 14.29 -17.54 -9.13
CA ASP A 151 14.59 -18.97 -8.99
C ASP A 151 13.32 -19.84 -9.06
N ASP A 152 13.31 -20.81 -9.99
CA ASP A 152 12.16 -21.68 -10.24
C ASP A 152 11.81 -22.58 -9.04
N LEU A 153 12.79 -23.00 -8.24
CA LEU A 153 12.54 -23.82 -7.05
C LEU A 153 11.91 -22.98 -5.94
N ARG A 154 12.34 -21.72 -5.78
CA ARG A 154 11.76 -20.75 -4.82
C ARG A 154 10.34 -20.41 -5.19
N LEU A 155 10.08 -20.05 -6.45
CA LEU A 155 8.73 -19.79 -6.96
C LEU A 155 7.80 -20.99 -6.73
N LYS A 156 8.27 -22.20 -7.00
CA LYS A 156 7.50 -23.42 -6.75
C LYS A 156 7.21 -23.61 -5.26
N ARG A 157 8.18 -23.38 -4.37
CA ARG A 157 7.99 -23.48 -2.92
C ARG A 157 6.97 -22.46 -2.42
N LEU A 158 7.01 -21.23 -2.95
CA LEU A 158 6.03 -20.17 -2.67
C LEU A 158 4.64 -20.44 -3.28
N GLY A 159 4.48 -21.50 -4.08
CA GLY A 159 3.22 -21.84 -4.74
C GLY A 159 2.84 -20.89 -5.88
N ARG A 160 3.81 -20.18 -6.46
CA ARG A 160 3.60 -19.25 -7.58
C ARG A 160 3.21 -20.01 -8.86
N GLY A 161 2.35 -19.38 -9.66
CA GLY A 161 1.85 -19.93 -10.93
C GLY A 161 2.81 -19.78 -12.11
N HIS A 162 3.95 -19.11 -11.92
CA HIS A 162 4.93 -18.84 -12.97
C HIS A 162 6.33 -19.36 -12.63
N ARG A 163 7.18 -19.36 -13.64
CA ARG A 163 8.62 -19.63 -13.55
C ARG A 163 9.41 -18.38 -13.94
N ALA A 164 10.68 -18.31 -13.60
CA ALA A 164 11.52 -17.14 -13.86
C ALA A 164 11.53 -16.70 -15.33
N PRO A 165 11.58 -17.59 -16.36
CA PRO A 165 11.48 -17.17 -17.76
C PRO A 165 10.16 -16.47 -18.12
N VAL A 166 9.08 -16.76 -17.41
CA VAL A 166 7.80 -16.04 -17.59
C VAL A 166 7.91 -14.64 -17.00
N ALA A 167 8.46 -14.50 -15.80
CA ALA A 167 8.71 -13.19 -15.19
C ALA A 167 9.57 -12.30 -16.10
N ARG A 168 10.69 -12.83 -16.63
CA ARG A 168 11.57 -12.11 -17.57
C ARG A 168 10.82 -11.59 -18.79
N ARG A 169 10.04 -12.45 -19.47
CA ARG A 169 9.23 -12.04 -20.63
C ARG A 169 8.18 -10.99 -20.28
N THR A 170 7.60 -11.07 -19.08
CA THR A 170 6.66 -10.06 -18.59
C THR A 170 7.33 -8.70 -18.41
N LEU A 171 8.56 -8.67 -17.86
CA LEU A 171 9.34 -7.44 -17.70
C LEU A 171 9.74 -6.83 -19.05
N GLU A 172 10.20 -7.65 -19.99
CA GLU A 172 10.49 -7.24 -21.37
C GLU A 172 9.26 -6.61 -22.03
N ALA A 173 8.11 -7.28 -21.94
CA ALA A 173 6.87 -6.80 -22.52
C ALA A 173 6.37 -5.50 -21.84
N ALA A 174 6.54 -5.37 -20.53
CA ALA A 174 6.20 -4.14 -19.80
C ALA A 174 7.05 -2.95 -20.28
N ARG A 175 8.38 -3.14 -20.42
CA ARG A 175 9.26 -2.11 -20.96
C ARG A 175 8.92 -1.80 -22.43
N ALA A 176 8.66 -2.82 -23.25
CA ALA A 176 8.28 -2.65 -24.65
C ALA A 176 6.94 -1.92 -24.82
N ALA A 177 6.00 -2.08 -23.88
CA ALA A 177 4.74 -1.36 -23.83
C ALA A 177 4.88 0.11 -23.38
N GLY A 178 6.08 0.56 -23.03
CA GLY A 178 6.38 1.95 -22.68
C GLY A 178 6.18 2.28 -21.19
N PHE A 179 6.23 1.28 -20.30
CA PHE A 179 6.29 1.52 -18.86
C PHE A 179 7.72 1.84 -18.41
N ASP A 180 7.89 3.03 -17.88
CA ASP A 180 9.15 3.56 -17.35
C ASP A 180 9.15 3.66 -15.82
N ASN A 181 8.09 3.18 -15.15
CA ASN A 181 7.98 3.10 -13.70
C ASN A 181 7.51 1.70 -13.28
N LEU A 182 8.48 0.81 -13.08
CA LEU A 182 8.25 -0.55 -12.61
C LEU A 182 8.61 -0.69 -11.13
N SER A 183 7.68 -1.26 -10.37
CA SER A 183 7.92 -1.84 -9.06
C SER A 183 8.07 -3.35 -9.19
N LEU A 184 9.16 -3.90 -8.67
CA LEU A 184 9.39 -5.34 -8.61
C LEU A 184 9.27 -5.81 -7.18
N ASP A 185 8.30 -6.70 -6.95
CA ASP A 185 8.04 -7.24 -5.63
C ASP A 185 8.79 -8.56 -5.49
N LEU A 186 9.59 -8.70 -4.42
CA LEU A 186 10.31 -9.90 -4.04
C LEU A 186 9.77 -10.44 -2.72
N ILE A 187 9.86 -11.74 -2.51
CA ILE A 187 9.65 -12.35 -1.20
C ILE A 187 10.97 -12.95 -0.71
N PHE A 188 11.45 -12.48 0.43
CA PHE A 188 12.60 -13.05 1.14
C PHE A 188 12.15 -13.79 2.41
N ALA A 189 13.10 -14.41 3.13
CA ALA A 189 12.84 -15.28 4.27
C ALA A 189 11.92 -16.49 3.95
N GLY A 190 11.91 -16.93 2.69
CA GLY A 190 11.14 -18.10 2.26
C GLY A 190 11.69 -19.43 2.84
N PRO A 191 10.89 -20.52 2.87
CA PRO A 191 11.31 -21.79 3.46
C PRO A 191 12.61 -22.35 2.86
N GLY A 192 13.64 -22.43 3.71
CA GLY A 192 14.98 -22.89 3.38
C GLY A 192 15.71 -22.00 2.36
N GLN A 193 15.39 -20.70 2.29
CA GLN A 193 16.14 -19.71 1.52
C GLN A 193 17.46 -19.41 2.24
N THR A 194 18.53 -19.26 1.46
CA THR A 194 19.87 -18.90 1.92
C THR A 194 20.21 -17.48 1.47
N LEU A 195 21.25 -16.88 2.06
CA LEU A 195 21.77 -15.58 1.60
C LEU A 195 22.22 -15.63 0.14
N ASP A 196 22.84 -16.73 -0.30
CA ASP A 196 23.26 -16.89 -1.71
C ASP A 196 22.06 -16.94 -2.66
N ASP A 197 20.92 -17.50 -2.24
CA ASP A 197 19.69 -17.46 -3.05
C ASP A 197 19.16 -16.03 -3.17
N LEU A 198 19.14 -15.29 -2.07
CA LEU A 198 18.73 -13.89 -2.04
C LEU A 198 19.67 -13.01 -2.90
N ASP A 199 20.98 -13.22 -2.81
CA ASP A 199 21.95 -12.49 -3.63
C ASP A 199 21.71 -12.69 -5.12
N ARG A 200 21.40 -13.92 -5.56
CA ARG A 200 21.07 -14.18 -6.97
C ARG A 200 19.79 -13.47 -7.41
N ASP A 201 18.76 -13.46 -6.56
CA ASP A 201 17.52 -12.73 -6.84
C ASP A 201 17.77 -11.21 -6.93
N LEU A 202 18.59 -10.66 -6.03
CA LEU A 202 18.97 -9.24 -6.03
C LEU A 202 19.85 -8.86 -7.22
N ASP A 203 20.82 -9.71 -7.59
CA ASP A 203 21.69 -9.51 -8.75
C ASP A 203 20.83 -9.34 -10.01
N GLU A 204 19.94 -10.29 -10.27
CA GLU A 204 19.06 -10.24 -11.43
C GLU A 204 18.05 -9.08 -11.34
N LEU A 205 17.45 -8.84 -10.18
CA LEU A 205 16.53 -7.71 -9.98
C LEU A 205 17.17 -6.38 -10.39
N LEU A 206 18.44 -6.17 -10.02
CA LEU A 206 19.16 -4.94 -10.32
C LEU A 206 19.51 -4.82 -11.82
N GLU A 207 19.69 -5.93 -12.53
CA GLU A 207 19.87 -5.92 -14.00
C GLU A 207 18.65 -5.35 -14.74
N TRP A 208 17.45 -5.59 -14.23
CA TRP A 208 16.20 -5.03 -14.77
C TRP A 208 16.03 -3.53 -14.53
N ARG A 209 16.91 -2.93 -13.70
CA ARG A 209 16.92 -1.51 -13.35
C ARG A 209 15.52 -0.97 -13.04
N PRO A 210 14.80 -1.54 -12.07
CA PRO A 210 13.49 -1.02 -11.72
C PRO A 210 13.60 0.37 -11.09
N GLU A 211 12.47 1.07 -11.09
CA GLU A 211 12.34 2.37 -10.45
C GLU A 211 11.97 2.23 -8.97
N HIS A 212 11.36 1.10 -8.62
CA HIS A 212 10.88 0.78 -7.29
C HIS A 212 11.07 -0.72 -6.98
N VAL A 213 11.34 -1.05 -5.72
CA VAL A 213 11.51 -2.44 -5.25
C VAL A 213 10.76 -2.63 -3.94
N SER A 214 9.97 -3.71 -3.88
CA SER A 214 9.19 -4.09 -2.70
C SER A 214 9.65 -5.45 -2.17
N PRO A 215 10.77 -5.53 -1.41
CA PRO A 215 11.18 -6.75 -0.76
C PRO A 215 10.33 -7.04 0.49
N TYR A 216 9.40 -7.97 0.38
CA TYR A 216 8.56 -8.42 1.49
C TYR A 216 9.16 -9.61 2.20
N GLU A 217 9.18 -9.56 3.53
CA GLU A 217 9.42 -10.74 4.35
C GLU A 217 8.23 -11.69 4.20
N LEU A 218 8.49 -13.00 4.05
CA LEU A 218 7.41 -13.97 4.08
C LEU A 218 6.81 -14.07 5.49
N THR A 219 5.60 -13.56 5.66
CA THR A 219 4.82 -13.73 6.89
C THR A 219 3.93 -14.98 6.83
N PHE A 220 3.53 -15.46 8.01
CA PHE A 220 2.77 -16.71 8.17
C PHE A 220 1.45 -16.46 8.90
N GLU A 221 0.42 -16.06 8.14
CA GLU A 221 -0.91 -15.83 8.72
C GLU A 221 -1.58 -17.14 9.15
N PRO A 222 -2.12 -17.27 10.38
CA PRO A 222 -2.59 -18.54 10.94
C PRO A 222 -3.61 -19.29 10.07
N GLU A 223 -4.50 -18.55 9.42
CA GLU A 223 -5.58 -19.08 8.59
C GLU A 223 -5.16 -19.46 7.17
N THR A 224 -3.90 -19.21 6.81
CA THR A 224 -3.38 -19.59 5.49
C THR A 224 -2.88 -21.03 5.47
N PRO A 225 -2.81 -21.68 4.28
CA PRO A 225 -2.15 -22.98 4.15
C PRO A 225 -0.73 -23.01 4.73
N PHE A 226 0.06 -21.95 4.58
CA PHE A 226 1.39 -21.84 5.16
C PHE A 226 1.35 -21.69 6.69
N GLY A 227 0.47 -20.87 7.25
CA GLY A 227 0.27 -20.77 8.70
C GLY A 227 -0.08 -22.12 9.33
N ARG A 228 -1.03 -22.86 8.75
CA ARG A 228 -1.37 -24.22 9.19
C ARG A 228 -0.22 -25.22 9.02
N ALA A 229 0.59 -25.09 7.98
CA ALA A 229 1.76 -25.96 7.77
C ALA A 229 2.85 -25.67 8.80
N LEU A 230 3.08 -24.40 9.14
CA LEU A 230 4.01 -23.97 10.18
C LEU A 230 3.57 -24.50 11.55
N ALA A 231 2.31 -24.26 11.94
CA ALA A 231 1.74 -24.72 13.21
C ALA A 231 1.79 -26.24 13.39
N SER A 232 1.76 -27.01 12.29
CA SER A 232 1.85 -28.47 12.31
C SER A 232 3.28 -29.01 12.11
N GLY A 233 4.30 -28.15 12.04
CA GLY A 233 5.70 -28.54 11.84
C GLY A 233 6.03 -29.09 10.45
N ARG A 234 5.11 -29.01 9.49
CA ARG A 234 5.32 -29.43 8.09
C ARG A 234 6.08 -28.40 7.26
N LEU A 235 6.15 -27.17 7.74
CA LEU A 235 6.93 -26.08 7.20
C LEU A 235 7.75 -25.47 8.35
N LYS A 236 8.98 -25.05 8.07
CA LYS A 236 9.82 -24.31 9.02
C LYS A 236 10.02 -22.89 8.49
N ALA A 237 9.79 -21.91 9.36
CA ALA A 237 10.11 -20.51 9.08
C ALA A 237 11.63 -20.31 8.96
N CYS A 238 12.03 -19.19 8.36
CA CYS A 238 13.43 -18.76 8.39
C CYS A 238 13.86 -18.48 9.83
N ASP A 239 15.13 -18.71 10.12
CA ASP A 239 15.71 -18.36 11.41
C ASP A 239 15.80 -16.83 11.55
N GLU A 240 15.49 -16.28 12.74
CA GLU A 240 15.46 -14.83 12.98
C GLU A 240 16.82 -14.16 12.72
N GLU A 241 17.94 -14.81 13.09
CA GLU A 241 19.27 -14.27 12.82
C GLU A 241 19.52 -14.17 11.30
N LEU A 242 19.09 -15.20 10.57
CA LEU A 242 19.18 -15.22 9.11
C LEU A 242 18.27 -14.16 8.46
N VAL A 243 17.08 -13.91 9.01
CA VAL A 243 16.18 -12.84 8.54
C VAL A 243 16.85 -11.47 8.69
N ILE A 244 17.48 -11.21 9.84
CA ILE A 244 18.23 -9.96 10.08
C ILE A 244 19.36 -9.80 9.07
N ASP A 245 20.13 -10.86 8.82
CA ASP A 245 21.19 -10.85 7.79
C ASP A 245 20.62 -10.57 6.38
N MET A 246 19.47 -11.15 6.04
CA MET A 246 18.79 -10.90 4.77
C MET A 246 18.32 -9.45 4.64
N ILE A 247 17.74 -8.87 5.69
CA ILE A 247 17.32 -7.46 5.71
C ILE A 247 18.54 -6.54 5.51
N GLY A 248 19.62 -6.77 6.25
CA GLY A 248 20.86 -6.01 6.12
C GLY A 248 21.47 -6.14 4.73
N ARG A 249 21.39 -7.34 4.13
CA ARG A 249 21.83 -7.56 2.74
C ARG A 249 21.00 -6.77 1.74
N ILE A 250 19.66 -6.81 1.86
CA ILE A 250 18.74 -6.07 0.98
C ILE A 250 19.02 -4.56 1.06
N GLU A 251 19.08 -4.01 2.28
CA GLU A 251 19.34 -2.58 2.52
C GLU A 251 20.66 -2.16 1.87
N SER A 252 21.76 -2.86 2.17
CA SER A 252 23.08 -2.56 1.62
C SER A 252 23.13 -2.63 0.10
N ARG A 253 22.55 -3.67 -0.51
CA ARG A 253 22.58 -3.90 -1.97
C ARG A 253 21.74 -2.86 -2.72
N LEU A 254 20.55 -2.53 -2.21
CA LEU A 254 19.66 -1.56 -2.84
C LEU A 254 20.19 -0.13 -2.68
N GLU A 255 20.70 0.25 -1.51
CA GLU A 255 21.32 1.56 -1.30
C GLU A 255 22.56 1.76 -2.19
N ALA A 256 23.42 0.75 -2.31
CA ALA A 256 24.57 0.78 -3.22
C ALA A 256 24.16 0.95 -4.70
N ALA A 257 22.95 0.52 -5.08
CA ALA A 257 22.38 0.70 -6.41
C ALA A 257 21.61 2.03 -6.60
N GLY A 258 21.62 2.90 -5.57
CA GLY A 258 21.01 4.22 -5.59
C GLY A 258 19.51 4.24 -5.30
N PHE A 259 18.99 3.21 -4.63
CA PHE A 259 17.63 3.23 -4.08
C PHE A 259 17.63 3.83 -2.67
N GLU A 260 16.54 4.52 -2.34
CA GLU A 260 16.27 5.00 -0.99
C GLU A 260 15.17 4.14 -0.36
N ARG A 261 15.45 3.58 0.82
CA ARG A 261 14.39 3.10 1.70
C ARG A 261 13.58 4.30 2.18
N TYR A 262 12.28 4.33 1.88
CA TYR A 262 11.41 5.42 2.29
C TYR A 262 10.34 4.98 3.30
N GLU A 263 10.08 3.68 3.40
CA GLU A 263 9.30 3.08 4.49
C GLU A 263 9.81 1.67 4.81
N ILE A 264 9.16 0.93 5.71
CA ILE A 264 9.63 -0.37 6.21
C ILE A 264 9.97 -1.34 5.09
N SER A 265 9.10 -1.55 4.10
CA SER A 265 9.27 -2.62 3.10
C SER A 265 9.74 -2.14 1.72
N ASN A 266 9.68 -0.85 1.42
CA ASN A 266 9.81 -0.33 0.06
C ASN A 266 11.00 0.59 -0.13
N TYR A 267 11.59 0.44 -1.32
CA TYR A 267 12.75 1.17 -1.79
C TYR A 267 12.43 1.78 -3.16
N ALA A 268 12.87 3.01 -3.38
CA ALA A 268 12.62 3.67 -4.65
C ALA A 268 13.83 4.49 -5.09
N ARG A 269 14.00 4.67 -6.40
CA ARG A 269 14.87 5.72 -6.91
C ARG A 269 14.31 7.09 -6.51
N PRO A 270 15.15 8.14 -6.41
CA PRO A 270 14.67 9.50 -6.14
C PRO A 270 13.55 9.90 -7.11
N GLY A 271 12.44 10.42 -6.56
CA GLY A 271 11.26 10.80 -7.34
C GLY A 271 10.44 9.63 -7.91
N ARG A 272 10.61 8.41 -7.38
CA ARG A 272 9.85 7.20 -7.79
C ARG A 272 9.19 6.47 -6.61
N ARG A 273 9.08 7.10 -5.44
CA ARG A 273 8.33 6.57 -4.29
C ARG A 273 6.87 6.38 -4.68
N ALA A 274 6.24 5.30 -4.23
CA ALA A 274 4.82 5.04 -4.52
C ALA A 274 3.93 6.06 -3.79
N ARG A 275 3.28 6.93 -4.57
CA ARG A 275 2.48 8.03 -4.04
C ARG A 275 1.21 7.53 -3.38
N HIS A 276 0.57 6.50 -3.93
CA HIS A 276 -0.61 5.92 -3.29
C HIS A 276 -0.29 5.33 -1.91
N ASN A 277 0.77 4.51 -1.83
CA ASN A 277 1.14 3.85 -0.58
C ASN A 277 1.53 4.87 0.51
N ALA A 278 2.20 5.96 0.13
CA ALA A 278 2.58 7.03 1.05
C ALA A 278 1.37 7.65 1.77
N ARG A 279 0.20 7.76 1.10
CA ARG A 279 -1.01 8.34 1.71
C ARG A 279 -1.50 7.54 2.91
N TYR A 280 -1.40 6.21 2.86
CA TYR A 280 -1.73 5.37 4.03
C TYR A 280 -0.84 5.75 5.21
N TRP A 281 0.47 5.82 5.00
CA TRP A 281 1.44 6.12 6.05
C TRP A 281 1.38 7.57 6.55
N GLN A 282 0.84 8.47 5.73
CA GLN A 282 0.59 9.87 6.06
C GLN A 282 -0.80 10.11 6.68
N ARG A 283 -1.62 9.06 6.89
CA ARG A 283 -2.97 9.22 7.43
C ARG A 283 -3.85 10.19 6.61
N GLN A 284 -3.58 10.24 5.31
CA GLN A 284 -4.29 11.08 4.35
C GLN A 284 -5.52 10.36 3.82
N ALA A 285 -6.45 11.12 3.26
CA ALA A 285 -7.70 10.58 2.73
C ALA A 285 -7.44 9.57 1.60
N VAL A 286 -8.04 8.39 1.74
CA VAL A 286 -8.04 7.32 0.75
C VAL A 286 -9.44 6.72 0.66
N LEU A 287 -10.02 6.76 -0.54
CA LEU A 287 -11.27 6.09 -0.86
C LEU A 287 -10.96 4.66 -1.35
N GLY A 288 -11.29 3.66 -0.55
CA GLY A 288 -11.21 2.25 -0.92
C GLY A 288 -12.55 1.75 -1.46
N LEU A 289 -12.52 1.11 -2.63
CA LEU A 289 -13.68 0.56 -3.34
C LEU A 289 -13.52 -0.94 -3.57
N GLY A 290 -14.63 -1.68 -3.58
CA GLY A 290 -14.61 -3.13 -3.79
C GLY A 290 -14.58 -3.94 -2.50
N MET A 291 -14.74 -5.26 -2.63
CA MET A 291 -14.74 -6.18 -1.48
C MET A 291 -13.42 -6.06 -0.69
N GLY A 292 -13.52 -6.09 0.65
CA GLY A 292 -12.37 -6.02 1.56
C GLY A 292 -11.56 -4.72 1.51
N ALA A 293 -11.97 -3.73 0.72
CA ALA A 293 -11.29 -2.45 0.64
C ALA A 293 -11.49 -1.64 1.93
N HIS A 294 -10.45 -0.91 2.33
CA HIS A 294 -10.49 0.01 3.46
C HIS A 294 -10.35 1.45 2.99
N SER A 295 -11.08 2.35 3.65
CA SER A 295 -10.99 3.80 3.41
C SER A 295 -10.51 4.52 4.65
N MET A 296 -9.68 5.56 4.44
CA MET A 296 -9.47 6.64 5.39
C MET A 296 -10.37 7.80 4.95
N GLU A 297 -11.49 7.97 5.63
CA GLU A 297 -12.50 8.97 5.34
C GLU A 297 -12.04 10.38 5.72
N VAL A 298 -12.61 11.38 5.05
CA VAL A 298 -12.21 12.78 5.25
C VAL A 298 -12.57 13.32 6.64
N ARG A 299 -11.72 14.22 7.14
CA ARG A 299 -12.00 15.03 8.33
C ARG A 299 -13.09 16.06 8.01
N ARG A 300 -14.12 16.15 8.84
CA ARG A 300 -15.23 17.11 8.68
C ARG A 300 -15.96 17.37 10.01
N PRO A 301 -16.80 18.43 10.13
CA PRO A 301 -17.66 18.60 11.30
C PRO A 301 -18.47 17.32 11.58
N GLY A 302 -18.31 16.76 12.79
CA GLY A 302 -18.89 15.46 13.20
C GLY A 302 -17.89 14.29 13.26
N ARG A 303 -16.79 14.34 12.50
CA ARG A 303 -15.66 13.41 12.57
C ARG A 303 -14.33 14.16 12.46
N PRO A 304 -13.95 14.92 13.50
CA PRO A 304 -12.81 15.84 13.45
C PRO A 304 -11.47 15.14 13.19
N HIS A 305 -11.36 13.87 13.57
CA HIS A 305 -10.15 13.06 13.35
C HIS A 305 -10.29 12.08 12.19
N GLY A 306 -11.35 12.17 11.38
CA GLY A 306 -11.66 11.24 10.30
C GLY A 306 -12.41 9.99 10.77
N ALA A 307 -12.62 9.07 9.84
CA ALA A 307 -13.24 7.77 10.08
C ALA A 307 -12.55 6.69 9.26
N ARG A 308 -12.65 5.43 9.69
CA ARG A 308 -12.26 4.26 8.88
C ARG A 308 -13.52 3.63 8.34
N ARG A 309 -13.47 3.13 7.11
CA ARG A 309 -14.53 2.28 6.56
C ARG A 309 -13.95 0.99 6.04
N ALA A 310 -14.60 -0.13 6.35
CA ALA A 310 -14.20 -1.46 5.91
C ALA A 310 -15.33 -2.12 5.10
N ASN A 311 -15.08 -2.39 3.81
CA ASN A 311 -16.02 -3.10 2.97
C ASN A 311 -16.07 -4.60 3.30
N PRO A 312 -17.19 -5.30 3.03
CA PRO A 312 -17.30 -6.72 3.27
C PRO A 312 -16.18 -7.52 2.60
N ARG A 313 -15.60 -8.48 3.32
CA ARG A 313 -14.46 -9.30 2.82
C ARG A 313 -14.84 -10.34 1.78
N THR A 314 -16.14 -10.55 1.49
CA THR A 314 -16.59 -11.54 0.50
C THR A 314 -17.25 -10.85 -0.69
N LEU A 315 -17.02 -11.38 -1.90
CA LEU A 315 -17.57 -10.82 -3.13
C LEU A 315 -19.10 -10.77 -3.12
N SER A 316 -19.74 -11.83 -2.62
CA SER A 316 -21.20 -11.94 -2.58
C SER A 316 -21.84 -10.95 -1.62
N ASP A 317 -21.27 -10.74 -0.42
CA ASP A 317 -21.80 -9.77 0.54
C ASP A 317 -21.58 -8.34 0.02
N TRP A 318 -20.39 -8.03 -0.50
CA TRP A 318 -20.13 -6.71 -1.09
C TRP A 318 -21.08 -6.39 -2.25
N LEU A 319 -21.27 -7.30 -3.21
CA LEU A 319 -22.21 -7.10 -4.32
C LEU A 319 -23.65 -6.90 -3.82
N ALA A 320 -24.10 -7.72 -2.86
CA ALA A 320 -25.45 -7.61 -2.31
C ALA A 320 -25.68 -6.26 -1.62
N ARG A 321 -24.68 -5.72 -0.91
CA ARG A 321 -24.78 -4.41 -0.26
C ARG A 321 -24.77 -3.27 -1.27
N VAL A 322 -23.92 -3.34 -2.29
CA VAL A 322 -23.91 -2.36 -3.39
C VAL A 322 -25.29 -2.32 -4.07
N ASP A 323 -25.94 -3.47 -4.27
CA ASP A 323 -27.27 -3.52 -4.90
C ASP A 323 -28.38 -2.86 -4.08
N VAL A 324 -28.23 -2.82 -2.74
CA VAL A 324 -29.21 -2.21 -1.84
C VAL A 324 -28.93 -0.71 -1.66
N CYS A 325 -27.69 -0.35 -1.28
CA CYS A 325 -27.29 1.02 -1.02
C CYS A 325 -25.77 1.19 -1.24
N PRO A 326 -25.32 1.61 -2.44
CA PRO A 326 -23.89 1.78 -2.72
C PRO A 326 -23.17 2.79 -1.82
N ALA A 327 -23.88 3.78 -1.26
CA ALA A 327 -23.30 4.79 -0.36
C ALA A 327 -22.95 4.23 1.03
N GLU A 328 -23.67 3.20 1.48
CA GLU A 328 -23.55 2.64 2.84
C GLU A 328 -22.82 1.29 2.86
N VAL A 329 -22.07 0.98 1.80
CA VAL A 329 -21.26 -0.24 1.75
C VAL A 329 -20.19 -0.18 2.85
N GLY A 330 -20.05 -1.29 3.58
CA GLY A 330 -19.06 -1.43 4.63
C GLY A 330 -19.49 -0.85 5.99
N GLU A 331 -18.62 -1.07 6.97
CA GLU A 331 -18.82 -0.60 8.35
C GLU A 331 -17.95 0.62 8.59
N GLU A 332 -18.54 1.70 9.11
CA GLU A 332 -17.85 2.94 9.43
C GLU A 332 -17.53 3.03 10.93
N GLU A 333 -16.29 3.41 11.24
CA GLU A 333 -15.81 3.70 12.58
C GLU A 333 -15.32 5.15 12.63
N ILE A 334 -16.03 6.00 13.36
CA ILE A 334 -15.59 7.37 13.64
C ILE A 334 -14.48 7.32 14.68
N LEU A 335 -13.33 7.91 14.36
CA LEU A 335 -12.15 7.79 15.22
C LEU A 335 -12.20 8.75 16.40
N SER A 336 -11.96 8.17 17.59
CA SER A 336 -11.68 8.96 18.78
C SER A 336 -10.35 9.71 18.63
N ALA A 337 -10.17 10.79 19.38
CA ALA A 337 -8.90 11.50 19.41
C ALA A 337 -7.74 10.60 19.88
N GLU A 338 -7.99 9.67 20.80
CA GLU A 338 -6.99 8.74 21.31
C GLU A 338 -6.54 7.74 20.25
N THR A 339 -7.50 7.08 19.59
CA THR A 339 -7.25 6.16 18.47
C THR A 339 -6.48 6.87 17.35
N ALA A 340 -6.92 8.06 16.97
CA ALA A 340 -6.30 8.84 15.91
C ALA A 340 -4.86 9.28 16.23
N ARG A 341 -4.56 9.62 17.49
CA ARG A 341 -3.20 9.94 17.93
C ARG A 341 -2.27 8.73 17.82
N GLY A 342 -2.71 7.58 18.35
CA GLY A 342 -1.93 6.34 18.28
C GLY A 342 -1.68 5.91 16.84
N GLU A 343 -2.73 5.96 16.00
CA GLU A 343 -2.64 5.68 14.57
C GLU A 343 -1.68 6.62 13.84
N ALA A 344 -1.70 7.93 14.14
CA ALA A 344 -0.77 8.88 13.55
C ALA A 344 0.69 8.55 13.87
N VAL A 345 0.99 8.12 15.11
CA VAL A 345 2.34 7.69 15.48
C VAL A 345 2.70 6.38 14.78
N PHE A 346 1.82 5.37 14.86
CA PHE A 346 2.00 4.05 14.26
C PHE A 346 2.33 4.14 12.77
N LEU A 347 1.52 4.87 12.00
CA LEU A 347 1.68 5.02 10.56
C LEU A 347 2.94 5.84 10.21
N ALA A 348 3.21 6.91 10.96
CA ALA A 348 4.36 7.76 10.70
C ALA A 348 5.68 7.03 10.93
N LEU A 349 5.78 6.20 11.98
CA LEU A 349 6.98 5.42 12.29
C LEU A 349 7.33 4.37 11.23
N ARG A 350 6.38 3.98 10.37
CA ARG A 350 6.69 3.11 9.23
C ARG A 350 7.55 3.82 8.18
N ARG A 351 7.50 5.15 8.11
CA ARG A 351 8.27 5.95 7.16
C ARG A 351 9.65 6.26 7.70
N ARG A 352 10.61 6.45 6.79
CA ARG A 352 11.98 6.84 7.15
C ARG A 352 12.01 8.19 7.87
N GLU A 353 11.16 9.13 7.48
CA GLU A 353 11.07 10.47 8.05
C GLU A 353 10.43 10.47 9.45
N GLY A 354 9.70 9.41 9.81
CA GLY A 354 9.01 9.32 11.09
C GLY A 354 7.84 10.30 11.24
N LEU A 355 7.64 10.76 12.48
CA LEU A 355 6.57 11.68 12.85
C LEU A 355 7.11 13.11 13.05
N SER A 356 6.47 14.07 12.37
CA SER A 356 6.66 15.48 12.69
C SER A 356 5.77 15.90 13.86
N ALA A 357 6.40 16.44 14.91
CA ALA A 357 5.71 17.01 16.06
C ALA A 357 4.82 18.18 15.66
N ARG A 358 5.25 19.02 14.70
CA ARG A 358 4.44 20.14 14.22
C ARG A 358 3.15 19.67 13.56
N THR A 359 3.24 18.68 12.66
CA THR A 359 2.06 18.11 12.00
C THR A 359 1.11 17.48 13.01
N PHE A 360 1.66 16.77 13.99
CA PHE A 360 0.89 16.17 15.07
C PHE A 360 0.20 17.23 15.95
N GLU A 361 0.92 18.28 16.36
CA GLU A 361 0.38 19.40 17.14
C GLU A 361 -0.74 20.14 16.40
N ALA A 362 -0.58 20.37 15.11
CA ALA A 362 -1.58 21.05 14.30
C ALA A 362 -2.93 20.30 14.28
N GLU A 363 -2.91 18.97 14.35
CA GLU A 363 -4.10 18.12 14.37
C GLU A 363 -4.65 17.91 15.78
N PHE A 364 -3.78 17.68 16.77
CA PHE A 364 -4.18 17.19 18.10
C PHE A 364 -4.03 18.23 19.22
N GLY A 365 -3.51 19.42 18.92
CA GLY A 365 -3.39 20.57 19.83
C GLY A 365 -2.18 20.59 20.75
N ASP A 366 -1.44 19.48 20.87
CA ASP A 366 -0.27 19.31 21.74
C ASP A 366 0.77 18.37 21.11
N PRO A 367 2.06 18.46 21.50
CA PRO A 367 3.12 17.60 20.96
C PRO A 367 2.91 16.13 21.31
N PRO A 368 3.47 15.19 20.51
CA PRO A 368 3.41 13.76 20.80
C PRO A 368 3.87 13.41 22.23
N ARG A 369 4.90 14.10 22.74
CA ARG A 369 5.42 13.91 24.10
C ARG A 369 4.40 14.16 25.20
N ARG A 370 3.40 15.02 24.97
CA ARG A 370 2.34 15.29 25.94
C ARG A 370 1.51 14.03 26.22
N PHE A 371 1.32 13.20 25.19
CA PHE A 371 0.47 12.02 25.22
C PHE A 371 1.27 10.72 25.44
N PHE A 372 2.48 10.64 24.88
CA PHE A 372 3.25 9.38 24.79
C PHE A 372 4.63 9.46 25.49
N ALA A 373 4.79 10.30 26.51
CA ALA A 373 6.08 10.50 27.20
C ALA A 373 6.77 9.19 27.61
N ALA A 374 6.02 8.25 28.20
CA ALA A 374 6.55 6.97 28.69
C ALA A 374 7.02 6.06 27.55
N ALA A 375 6.20 5.88 26.51
CA ALA A 375 6.53 5.09 25.33
C ALA A 375 7.76 5.66 24.60
N ILE A 376 7.80 6.98 24.38
CA ILE A 376 8.95 7.65 23.75
C ILE A 376 10.21 7.44 24.60
N ALA A 377 10.15 7.63 25.92
CA ALA A 377 11.30 7.46 26.79
C ALA A 377 11.84 6.02 26.79
N ARG A 378 10.94 5.04 26.78
CA ARG A 378 11.27 3.61 26.73
C ARG A 378 11.90 3.23 25.38
N ALA A 379 11.25 3.54 24.26
CA ALA A 379 11.79 3.24 22.95
C ALA A 379 13.14 3.94 22.69
N ARG A 380 13.36 5.14 23.24
CA ARG A 380 14.66 5.82 23.22
C ARG A 380 15.72 5.13 24.09
N SER A 381 15.37 4.67 25.28
CA SER A 381 16.35 3.99 26.15
C SER A 381 16.80 2.64 25.58
N LEU A 382 15.93 1.99 24.79
CA LEU A 382 16.23 0.78 24.02
C LEU A 382 16.95 1.06 22.70
N GLY A 383 17.16 2.34 22.35
CA GLY A 383 17.84 2.74 21.11
C GLY A 383 17.00 2.53 19.84
N TRP A 384 15.69 2.35 19.96
CA TRP A 384 14.77 2.11 18.84
C TRP A 384 14.26 3.40 18.18
N LEU A 385 14.19 4.49 18.95
CA LEU A 385 13.83 5.81 18.43
C LEU A 385 14.99 6.79 18.51
N CYS A 386 15.19 7.55 17.44
CA CYS A 386 15.93 8.79 17.47
C CYS A 386 14.98 9.97 17.44
N GLU A 387 15.41 11.06 18.06
CA GLU A 387 14.66 12.30 18.11
C GLU A 387 15.63 13.43 17.82
N ASP A 388 15.26 14.32 16.91
CA ASP A 388 16.09 15.46 16.56
C ASP A 388 16.24 16.36 17.78
N SER A 389 17.47 16.52 18.26
CA SER A 389 17.80 17.41 19.37
C SER A 389 18.75 18.51 18.89
N PRO A 390 18.48 19.80 19.19
CA PRO A 390 17.33 20.35 19.91
C PRO A 390 16.19 20.71 18.93
N GLY A 391 15.69 19.72 18.19
CA GLY A 391 14.61 19.88 17.22
C GLY A 391 13.22 19.93 17.86
N PRO A 392 12.17 20.15 17.05
CA PRO A 392 10.79 20.41 17.49
C PRO A 392 10.07 19.23 18.17
N GLY A 393 10.76 18.11 18.45
CA GLY A 393 10.17 16.88 18.97
C GLY A 393 9.82 15.84 17.92
N ASP A 394 10.36 15.98 16.71
CA ASP A 394 10.23 15.00 15.62
C ASP A 394 11.01 13.72 15.97
N PHE A 395 10.43 12.55 15.68
CA PHE A 395 11.07 11.26 15.97
C PHE A 395 10.84 10.22 14.89
N ALA A 396 11.85 9.37 14.70
CA ALA A 396 11.87 8.31 13.69
C ALA A 396 12.54 7.05 14.26
N LEU A 397 12.30 5.91 13.59
CA LEU A 397 12.96 4.65 13.94
C LEU A 397 14.46 4.70 13.58
N THR A 398 15.29 4.28 14.53
CA THR A 398 16.70 3.96 14.25
C THR A 398 16.78 2.70 13.37
N PRO A 399 17.96 2.35 12.80
CA PRO A 399 18.13 1.07 12.12
C PRO A 399 17.71 -0.14 12.97
N ALA A 400 18.03 -0.13 14.26
CA ALA A 400 17.60 -1.18 15.20
C ALA A 400 16.09 -1.15 15.43
N GLY A 401 15.49 0.03 15.60
CA GLY A 401 14.04 0.18 15.77
C GLY A 401 13.24 -0.31 14.56
N ARG A 402 13.78 -0.19 13.34
CA ARG A 402 13.12 -0.69 12.12
C ARG A 402 12.98 -2.21 12.09
N LEU A 403 13.87 -2.95 12.72
CA LEU A 403 13.78 -4.42 12.82
C LEU A 403 12.65 -4.88 13.74
N VAL A 404 12.18 -3.99 14.63
CA VAL A 404 11.13 -4.26 15.62
C VAL A 404 9.99 -3.22 15.51
N ALA A 405 9.75 -2.72 14.29
CA ALA A 405 8.84 -1.59 14.05
C ALA A 405 7.44 -1.83 14.63
N ASP A 406 6.90 -3.03 14.47
CA ASP A 406 5.58 -3.38 15.00
C ASP A 406 5.55 -3.39 16.54
N SER A 407 6.61 -3.88 17.18
CA SER A 407 6.74 -3.86 18.64
C SER A 407 6.87 -2.44 19.18
N VAL A 408 7.63 -1.57 18.51
CA VAL A 408 7.73 -0.16 18.88
C VAL A 408 6.38 0.51 18.75
N ALA A 409 5.68 0.27 17.63
CA ALA A 409 4.43 0.94 17.34
C ALA A 409 3.29 0.48 18.27
N ALA A 410 3.31 -0.76 18.74
CA ALA A 410 2.39 -1.26 19.76
C ALA A 410 2.47 -0.48 21.09
N GLU A 411 3.60 0.17 21.42
CA GLU A 411 3.70 1.02 22.62
C GLU A 411 2.88 2.32 22.52
N PHE A 412 2.40 2.69 21.32
CA PHE A 412 1.70 3.95 21.04
C PHE A 412 0.20 3.78 20.76
N VAL A 413 -0.27 2.55 20.59
CA VAL A 413 -1.68 2.25 20.33
C VAL A 413 -2.34 1.90 21.65
N ALA A 414 -3.53 2.45 21.91
CA ALA A 414 -4.31 2.09 23.09
C ALA A 414 -4.63 0.59 23.05
N ASP A 415 -4.49 -0.09 24.19
CA ASP A 415 -4.83 -1.50 24.32
C ASP A 415 -6.33 -1.69 24.01
N PRO A 416 -6.71 -2.46 22.97
CA PRO A 416 -8.11 -2.72 22.64
C PRO A 416 -8.89 -3.32 23.81
N GLU A 417 -8.21 -4.01 24.73
CA GLU A 417 -8.82 -4.68 25.89
C GLU A 417 -8.90 -3.79 27.14
N ALA A 418 -8.27 -2.62 27.17
CA ALA A 418 -8.31 -1.72 28.33
C ALA A 418 -9.58 -0.85 28.39
N GLY A 419 -10.46 -0.95 27.39
CA GLY A 419 -11.70 -0.19 27.24
C GLY A 419 -12.99 -1.01 27.41
N GLY A 420 -13.00 -2.04 28.26
CA GLY A 420 -14.17 -2.88 28.58
C GLY A 420 -14.44 -3.01 30.07
#